data_AF-A0A2V8KI09-F1
#
_entry.id   AF-A0A2V8KI09-F1
#
_cell.length_a   1.000
_cell.length_b   1.000
_cell.length_c   1.000
_cell.angle_alpha   90.00
_cell.angle_beta   90.00
_cell.angle_gamma   90.00
#
_symmetry.space_group_name_H-M   'P 1'
#
loop_
_entity.id
_entity.type
_entity.pdbx_description
1 polymer ?
#
loop_
_entity_poly.entity_id
_entity_poly.type
_entity_poly.pdbx_seq_one_letter_code
_entity_poly.pdbx_strand_id
1 'polypeptide(L)' 'MIYDNSKKQTYTDPRRTMKKASVSPENKRFFESVKRAMPEAARRARKIARMHGTPIYVLENGKIVAKKP' A
#
# COMPACT_ATOMS: atom_id res chain seq x y z
N MET A 1 7.41 51.88 -14.69
CA MET A 1 7.57 50.56 -15.30
C MET A 1 6.53 49.63 -14.70
N ILE A 2 5.51 49.26 -15.47
CA ILE A 2 4.45 48.35 -15.02
C ILE A 2 4.85 46.96 -15.50
N TYR A 3 5.12 46.03 -14.58
CA TYR A 3 5.46 44.65 -14.92
C TYR A 3 4.19 43.94 -15.39
N ASP A 4 4.16 43.57 -16.66
CA ASP A 4 3.12 42.73 -17.26
C ASP A 4 3.25 41.30 -16.70
N ASN A 5 2.26 40.89 -15.92
CA ASN A 5 2.26 39.65 -15.13
C ASN A 5 1.37 38.57 -15.78
N SER A 6 1.36 38.51 -17.11
CA SER A 6 0.42 37.70 -17.91
C SER A 6 0.81 36.23 -18.11
N LYS A 7 1.91 35.72 -17.51
CA LYS A 7 2.31 34.32 -17.63
C LYS A 7 2.48 33.63 -16.29
N LYS A 8 1.35 33.18 -15.71
CA LYS A 8 1.37 32.18 -14.62
C LYS A 8 1.77 30.83 -15.20
N GLN A 9 3.05 30.49 -15.13
CA GLN A 9 3.51 29.13 -15.41
C GLN A 9 3.00 28.20 -14.31
N THR A 10 1.98 27.40 -14.60
CA THR A 10 1.47 26.40 -13.66
C THR A 10 2.49 25.26 -13.58
N TYR A 11 3.03 25.01 -12.38
CA TYR A 11 3.84 23.81 -12.15
C TYR A 11 2.95 22.58 -12.34
N THR A 12 3.17 21.85 -13.43
CA THR A 12 2.53 20.55 -13.68
C THR A 12 3.40 19.48 -13.03
N ASP A 13 2.89 18.79 -12.01
CA ASP A 13 3.61 17.66 -11.40
C ASP A 13 3.91 16.62 -12.49
N PRO A 14 5.18 16.34 -12.80
CA PRO A 14 5.56 15.39 -13.86
C PRO A 14 5.06 13.97 -13.56
N ARG A 15 4.73 13.63 -12.30
CA ARG A 15 4.11 12.34 -11.98
C ARG A 15 2.70 12.21 -12.55
N ARG A 16 2.01 13.33 -12.79
CA ARG A 16 0.65 13.37 -13.36
C ARG A 16 0.66 13.15 -14.87
N THR A 17 1.75 13.50 -15.55
CA THR A 17 1.92 13.34 -17.00
C THR A 17 2.53 11.98 -17.39
N MET A 18 3.08 11.23 -16.43
CA MET A 18 3.59 9.87 -16.68
C MET A 18 2.45 8.88 -16.96
N LYS A 19 2.48 8.26 -18.14
CA LYS A 19 1.56 7.20 -18.54
C LYS A 19 1.85 5.94 -17.70
N LYS A 20 0.83 5.41 -16.99
CA LYS A 20 0.99 4.16 -16.23
C LYS A 20 1.38 3.00 -17.16
N ALA A 21 2.40 2.24 -16.76
CA ALA A 21 2.75 1.00 -17.43
C ALA A 21 1.56 0.03 -17.43
N SER A 22 1.30 -0.58 -18.58
CA SER A 22 0.23 -1.57 -18.72
C SER A 22 0.61 -2.87 -18.02
N VAL A 23 -0.17 -3.27 -17.02
CA VAL A 23 -0.05 -4.59 -16.38
C VAL A 23 -0.76 -5.62 -17.26
N SER A 24 -0.13 -6.78 -17.49
CA SER A 24 -0.74 -7.88 -18.25
C SER A 24 -2.05 -8.36 -17.58
N PRO A 25 -3.04 -8.83 -18.35
CA PRO A 25 -4.30 -9.33 -17.78
C PRO A 25 -4.12 -10.48 -16.79
N GLU A 26 -3.14 -11.36 -17.03
CA GLU A 26 -2.79 -12.47 -16.13
C GLU A 26 -2.29 -11.96 -14.78
N ASN A 27 -1.36 -11.00 -14.78
CA ASN A 27 -0.82 -10.41 -13.55
C ASN A 27 -1.93 -9.70 -12.76
N LYS A 28 -2.90 -9.05 -13.44
CA LYS A 28 -4.06 -8.44 -12.76
C LYS A 28 -4.88 -9.49 -12.00
N ARG A 29 -5.21 -10.61 -12.64
CA ARG A 29 -5.97 -11.71 -12.01
C ARG A 29 -5.21 -12.32 -10.83
N PHE A 30 -3.90 -12.50 -10.99
CA PHE A 30 -3.04 -12.97 -9.90
C PHE A 30 -3.03 -11.99 -8.72
N PHE A 31 -2.81 -10.69 -8.95
CA PHE A 31 -2.82 -9.71 -7.87
C PHE A 31 -4.19 -9.61 -7.19
N GLU A 32 -5.28 -9.75 -7.94
CA GLU A 32 -6.63 -9.79 -7.37
C GLU A 32 -6.86 -11.01 -6.47
N SER A 33 -6.37 -12.18 -6.86
CA SER A 33 -6.50 -13.40 -6.04
C SER A 33 -5.68 -13.28 -4.75
N VAL A 34 -4.44 -12.79 -4.84
CA VAL A 34 -3.57 -12.53 -3.69
C VAL A 34 -4.20 -11.50 -2.75
N LYS A 35 -4.74 -10.41 -3.30
CA LYS A 35 -5.41 -9.36 -2.53
C LYS A 35 -6.59 -9.90 -1.71
N ARG A 36 -7.31 -10.90 -2.23
CA ARG A 36 -8.42 -11.56 -1.53
C ARG A 36 -7.93 -12.58 -0.51
N ALA A 37 -6.91 -13.37 -0.82
CA ALA A 37 -6.44 -14.46 0.03
C ALA A 37 -5.63 -13.98 1.25
N MET A 38 -4.84 -12.92 1.11
CA MET A 38 -3.90 -12.48 2.15
C MET A 38 -4.59 -12.02 3.46
N PRO A 39 -5.70 -11.24 3.43
CA PRO A 39 -6.42 -10.88 4.66
C PRO A 39 -6.99 -12.09 5.40
N GLU A 40 -7.48 -13.10 4.67
CA GLU A 40 -8.02 -14.33 5.25
C GLU A 40 -6.93 -15.17 5.91
N ALA A 41 -5.76 -15.28 5.27
CA ALA A 41 -4.59 -15.93 5.86
C ALA A 41 -4.18 -15.24 7.17
N ALA A 42 -4.12 -13.91 7.19
CA ALA A 42 -3.82 -13.14 8.38
C ALA A 42 -4.87 -13.35 9.49
N ARG A 43 -6.17 -13.41 9.15
CA ARG A 43 -7.26 -13.66 10.11
C ARG A 43 -7.11 -15.04 10.77
N ARG A 44 -6.81 -16.07 9.99
CA ARG A 44 -6.59 -17.44 10.49
C ARG A 44 -5.37 -17.52 11.39
N ALA A 45 -4.25 -16.93 10.98
CA ALA A 45 -3.04 -16.89 11.79
C ALA A 45 -3.29 -16.25 13.17
N ARG A 46 -4.00 -15.12 13.21
CA ARG A 46 -4.39 -14.47 14.48
C ARG A 46 -5.30 -15.35 15.33
N LYS A 47 -6.24 -16.08 14.73
CA LYS A 47 -7.11 -17.01 15.46
C LYS A 47 -6.27 -18.09 16.15
N ILE A 48 -5.32 -18.70 15.43
CA ILE A 48 -4.41 -19.71 15.98
C ILE A 48 -3.53 -19.13 17.08
N ALA A 49 -2.95 -17.95 16.85
CA ALA A 49 -2.14 -17.25 17.84
C ALA A 49 -2.91 -17.02 19.15
N ARG A 50 -4.19 -16.60 19.08
CA ARG A 50 -5.05 -16.46 20.26
C ARG A 50 -5.29 -17.77 20.99
N MET A 51 -5.55 -18.85 20.26
CA MET A 51 -5.79 -20.17 20.86
C MET A 51 -4.59 -20.67 21.67
N HIS A 52 -3.37 -20.39 21.20
CA HIS A 52 -2.13 -20.83 21.86
C HIS A 52 -1.45 -19.75 22.70
N GLY A 53 -2.07 -18.58 22.89
CA GLY A 53 -1.47 -17.45 23.60
C GLY A 53 -0.17 -16.92 22.95
N THR A 54 0.06 -17.21 21.68
CA THR A 54 1.27 -16.81 20.95
C THR A 54 1.19 -15.33 20.57
N PRO A 55 2.22 -14.51 20.84
CA PRO A 55 2.20 -13.09 20.47
C PRO A 55 2.29 -12.90 18.94
N ILE A 56 1.71 -11.81 18.45
CA ILE A 56 1.82 -11.39 17.05
C ILE A 56 2.89 -10.31 16.94
N TYR A 57 3.90 -10.53 16.11
CA TYR A 57 4.92 -9.53 15.84
C TYR A 57 4.50 -8.60 14.71
N VAL A 58 4.60 -7.29 14.94
CA VAL A 58 4.29 -6.24 13.96
C VAL A 58 5.41 -5.21 13.93
N LEU A 59 5.70 -4.69 12.73
CA LEU A 59 6.62 -3.58 12.57
C LEU A 59 5.87 -2.28 12.85
N GLU A 60 6.20 -1.60 13.94
CA GLU A 60 5.63 -0.31 14.31
C GLU A 60 6.75 0.70 14.57
N ASN A 61 6.68 1.86 13.93
CA ASN A 61 7.69 2.92 14.07
C ASN A 61 9.13 2.44 13.80
N GLY A 62 9.30 1.52 12.85
CA GLY A 62 10.60 0.95 12.48
C GLY A 62 11.15 -0.09 13.46
N LYS A 63 10.37 -0.53 14.46
CA LYS A 63 10.75 -1.56 15.43
C LYS A 63 9.78 -2.73 15.40
N ILE A 64 10.29 -3.93 15.64
CA ILE A 64 9.44 -5.12 15.79
C ILE A 64 8.88 -5.12 17.22
N VAL A 65 7.54 -5.13 17.33
CA VAL A 65 6.82 -5.12 18.60
C VAL A 65 5.96 -6.37 18.69
N ALA A 66 6.02 -7.04 19.85
CA ALA A 66 5.13 -8.14 20.18
C ALA A 66 3.79 -7.59 20.70
N LYS A 67 2.69 -7.94 20.03
CA LYS A 67 1.34 -7.63 20.48
C LYS A 67 0.64 -8.85 21.03
N LYS A 68 -0.21 -8.61 22.03
CA LYS A 68 -1.15 -9.63 22.49
C LYS A 68 -2.07 -10.02 21.31
N PRO A 69 -2.34 -11.33 21.15
CA PRO A 69 -2.99 -11.84 19.95
C PRO A 69 -4.45 -11.41 19.78
#